data_AF-A0A964JGQ9-F1
#
_entry.id   AF-A0A964JGQ9-F1
#
_cell.length_a   1.000
_cell.length_b   1.000
_cell.length_c   1.000
_cell.angle_alpha   90.00
_cell.angle_beta   90.00
_cell.angle_gamma   90.00
#
_symmetry.space_group_name_H-M   'P 1'
#
loop_
_entity.id
_entity.type
_entity.pdbx_description
1 polymer ?
#
loop_
_entity_poly.entity_id
_entity_poly.type
_entity_poly.pdbx_seq_one_letter_code
_entity_poly.pdbx_strand_id
1 'polypeptide(L)'
;MNDFDLLSPKQKAWVVECLTSFPEYQHYAAAACAEELPDELLYLQNMAEEDDDFESLLDEWEEFIGENHIWVLLEQSCDEGVMLTEKLVYERVKDCPREWLAPFETLLQQCPDHVLAYLAQRHYLAVRMDRADRFGEPDWRPSDGPFTCADLENYSWKKASFEVRNYTG
;
A
#
# COMPACT_ATOMS: atom_id res chain seq x y z
N MET A 1 -2.92 -2.38 -26.54
CA MET A 1 -3.84 -2.24 -25.41
C MET A 1 -3.01 -2.53 -24.19
N ASN A 2 -2.81 -1.57 -23.29
CA ASN A 2 -2.04 -1.81 -22.07
C ASN A 2 -2.93 -2.63 -21.12
N ASP A 3 -2.36 -3.54 -20.33
CA ASP A 3 -3.12 -4.32 -19.33
C ASP A 3 -3.83 -3.38 -18.34
N PHE A 4 -3.26 -2.20 -18.10
CA PHE A 4 -3.90 -1.12 -17.34
C PHE A 4 -5.26 -0.68 -17.92
N ASP A 5 -5.42 -0.64 -19.25
CA ASP A 5 -6.68 -0.21 -19.89
C ASP A 5 -7.84 -1.17 -19.58
N LEU A 6 -7.52 -2.44 -19.31
CA LEU A 6 -8.47 -3.51 -18.98
C LEU A 6 -8.91 -3.49 -17.52
N LEU A 7 -8.24 -2.73 -16.66
CA LEU A 7 -8.55 -2.65 -15.23
C LEU A 7 -9.83 -1.84 -14.97
N SER A 8 -10.60 -2.28 -13.97
CA SER A 8 -11.70 -1.48 -13.43
C SER A 8 -11.20 -0.17 -12.82
N PRO A 9 -12.04 0.87 -12.67
CA PRO A 9 -11.63 2.15 -12.07
C PRO A 9 -10.95 2.00 -10.70
N LYS A 10 -11.43 1.08 -9.87
CA LYS A 10 -10.84 0.80 -8.54
C LYS A 10 -9.49 0.11 -8.63
N GLN A 11 -9.33 -0.85 -9.54
CA GLN A 11 -8.04 -1.49 -9.77
C GLN A 11 -7.01 -0.50 -10.31
N LYS A 12 -7.42 0.45 -11.15
CA LYS A 12 -6.55 1.55 -11.59
C LYS A 12 -6.12 2.43 -10.42
N ALA A 13 -7.04 2.76 -9.52
CA ALA A 13 -6.72 3.52 -8.31
C ALA A 13 -5.65 2.81 -7.46
N TRP A 14 -5.78 1.48 -7.28
CA TRP A 14 -4.76 0.66 -6.61
C TRP A 14 -3.41 0.71 -7.31
N VAL A 15 -3.37 0.48 -8.62
CA VAL A 15 -2.11 0.54 -9.39
C VAL A 15 -1.45 1.90 -9.24
N VAL A 16 -2.23 2.97 -9.37
CA VAL A 16 -1.68 4.34 -9.28
C VAL A 16 -1.13 4.58 -7.88
N GLU A 17 -1.86 4.25 -6.82
CA GLU A 17 -1.37 4.50 -5.46
C GLU A 17 -0.15 3.62 -5.13
N CYS A 18 -0.16 2.32 -5.45
CA CYS A 18 0.99 1.44 -5.22
C CYS A 18 2.25 1.87 -6.01
N LEU A 19 2.08 2.45 -7.20
CA LEU A 19 3.19 2.91 -8.04
C LEU A 19 3.58 4.37 -7.82
N THR A 20 2.86 5.14 -7.00
CA THR A 20 3.15 6.57 -6.76
C THR A 20 3.36 6.91 -5.30
N SER A 21 2.91 6.06 -4.37
CA SER A 21 3.25 6.20 -2.97
C SER A 21 4.66 5.69 -2.74
N PHE A 22 5.56 6.58 -2.31
CA PHE A 22 6.93 6.24 -1.97
C PHE A 22 7.32 6.96 -0.69
N PRO A 23 6.97 6.41 0.49
CA PRO A 23 7.36 7.04 1.74
C PRO A 23 8.88 7.20 1.82
N GLU A 24 9.33 8.44 1.94
CA GLU A 24 10.74 8.76 2.04
C GLU A 24 11.29 8.44 3.43
N TYR A 25 12.63 8.44 3.55
CA TYR A 25 13.33 8.23 4.82
C TYR A 25 12.76 9.08 5.97
N GLN A 26 12.42 10.34 5.70
CA GLN A 26 11.86 11.25 6.72
C GLN A 26 10.50 10.77 7.26
N HIS A 27 9.67 10.13 6.44
CA HIS A 27 8.37 9.60 6.88
C HIS A 27 8.56 8.40 7.79
N TYR A 28 9.48 7.49 7.45
CA TYR A 28 9.82 6.36 8.32
C TYR A 28 10.51 6.79 9.61
N ALA A 29 11.39 7.79 9.55
CA ALA A 29 12.02 8.36 10.74
C ALA A 29 10.99 9.00 11.68
N ALA A 30 9.97 9.68 11.14
CA ALA A 30 8.88 10.22 11.92
C ALA A 30 7.94 9.13 12.47
N ALA A 31 7.67 8.09 11.68
CA ALA A 31 6.88 6.93 12.13
C ALA A 31 7.56 6.20 13.28
N ALA A 32 8.89 6.06 13.26
CA ALA A 32 9.68 5.45 14.34
C ALA A 32 9.62 6.22 15.67
N CYS A 33 9.13 7.47 15.69
CA CYS A 33 8.86 8.17 16.95
C CYS A 33 7.65 7.62 17.71
N ALA A 34 6.81 6.81 17.07
CA ALA A 34 5.83 5.96 17.76
C ALA A 34 6.55 4.70 18.25
N GLU A 35 7.32 4.84 19.33
CA GLU A 35 8.17 3.76 19.88
C GLU A 35 7.35 2.58 20.45
N GLU A 36 6.12 2.85 20.89
CA GLU A 36 5.25 1.88 21.55
C GLU A 36 4.03 1.53 20.69
N LEU A 37 3.60 0.27 20.80
CA LEU A 37 2.31 -0.15 20.25
C LEU A 37 1.18 0.37 21.14
N PRO A 38 -0.05 0.53 20.62
CA PRO A 38 -1.20 0.87 21.44
C PRO A 38 -1.41 -0.14 22.59
N ASP A 39 -1.98 0.32 23.71
CA ASP A 39 -2.17 -0.48 24.95
C ASP A 39 -2.82 -1.85 24.70
N GLU A 40 -3.74 -1.94 23.74
CA GLU A 40 -4.41 -3.19 23.34
C GLU A 40 -3.46 -4.25 22.76
N LEU A 41 -2.29 -3.85 22.27
CA LEU A 41 -1.25 -4.71 21.70
C LEU A 41 -0.05 -4.88 22.64
N LEU A 42 -0.16 -4.49 23.91
CA LEU A 42 0.93 -4.64 24.90
C LEU A 42 1.51 -6.07 24.95
N TYR A 43 0.69 -7.10 24.71
CA TYR A 43 1.18 -8.47 24.67
C TYR A 43 2.16 -8.73 23.52
N LEU A 44 1.93 -8.12 22.34
CA LEU A 44 2.84 -8.21 21.20
C LEU A 44 4.11 -7.39 21.43
N GLN A 45 3.98 -6.25 22.08
CA GLN A 45 5.15 -5.45 22.48
C GLN A 45 6.05 -6.25 23.43
N ASN A 46 5.50 -6.89 24.46
CA ASN A 46 6.29 -7.75 25.35
C ASN A 46 6.94 -8.92 24.58
N MET A 47 6.24 -9.51 23.60
CA MET A 47 6.84 -10.55 22.75
C MET A 47 8.01 -10.02 21.92
N ALA A 48 7.91 -8.80 21.38
CA ALA A 48 9.01 -8.16 20.65
C ALA A 48 10.21 -7.87 21.57
N GLU A 49 9.97 -7.41 22.80
CA GLU A 49 11.03 -7.16 23.79
C GLU A 49 11.74 -8.44 24.25
N GLU A 50 11.04 -9.58 24.26
CA GLU A 50 11.58 -10.88 24.65
C GLU A 50 12.21 -11.67 23.48
N ASP A 51 11.99 -11.24 22.24
CA ASP A 51 12.48 -11.91 21.03
C ASP A 51 13.85 -11.35 20.60
N ASP A 52 14.91 -12.10 20.90
CA ASP A 52 16.30 -11.75 20.55
C ASP A 52 16.52 -11.55 19.04
N ASP A 53 15.67 -12.15 18.19
CA ASP A 53 15.77 -12.07 16.73
C ASP A 53 14.86 -10.97 16.13
N PHE A 54 14.11 -10.23 16.97
CA PHE A 54 13.08 -9.27 16.53
C PHE A 54 13.59 -8.25 15.50
N GLU A 55 14.70 -7.57 15.79
CA GLU A 55 15.25 -6.54 14.89
C GLU A 55 15.64 -7.13 13.52
N SER A 56 16.20 -8.34 13.52
CA SER A 56 16.57 -9.02 12.27
C SER A 56 15.33 -9.40 11.46
N LEU A 57 14.27 -9.88 12.14
CA LEU A 57 13.01 -10.21 11.49
C LEU A 57 12.30 -8.96 10.96
N LEU A 58 12.32 -7.87 11.73
CA LEU A 58 11.72 -6.61 11.33
C LEU A 58 12.39 -6.07 10.06
N ASP A 59 13.72 -6.07 9.99
CA ASP A 59 14.49 -5.66 8.81
C ASP A 59 14.20 -6.55 7.59
N GLU A 60 14.15 -7.88 7.77
CA GLU A 60 13.85 -8.84 6.69
C GLU A 60 12.46 -8.58 6.09
N TRP A 61 11.46 -8.38 6.94
CA TRP A 61 10.09 -8.13 6.49
C TRP A 61 9.90 -6.71 5.93
N GLU A 62 10.64 -5.72 6.41
CA GLU A 62 10.67 -4.37 5.82
C GLU A 62 11.23 -4.44 4.39
N GLU A 63 12.32 -5.19 4.16
CA GLU A 63 12.87 -5.45 2.82
C GLU A 63 11.83 -6.13 1.93
N PHE A 64 11.15 -7.17 2.42
CA PHE A 64 10.08 -7.85 1.69
C PHE A 64 8.94 -6.91 1.28
N ILE A 65 8.49 -6.02 2.19
CA ILE A 65 7.46 -5.02 1.88
C ILE A 65 7.96 -4.05 0.81
N GLY A 66 9.21 -3.62 0.92
CA GLY A 66 9.90 -2.75 -0.03
C GLY A 66 9.95 -3.32 -1.45
N GLU A 67 10.47 -4.53 -1.59
CA GLU A 67 10.62 -5.22 -2.88
C GLU A 67 9.29 -5.49 -3.60
N ASN A 68 8.21 -5.70 -2.83
CA ASN A 68 6.91 -6.04 -3.36
C ASN A 68 5.95 -4.84 -3.49
N HIS A 69 6.35 -3.64 -3.06
CA HIS A 69 5.52 -2.43 -3.10
C HIS A 69 4.14 -2.59 -2.42
N ILE A 70 4.11 -3.27 -1.27
CA ILE A 70 2.85 -3.60 -0.56
C ILE A 70 2.52 -2.69 0.64
N TRP A 71 3.28 -1.62 0.88
CA TRP A 71 3.04 -0.68 2.00
C TRP A 71 1.65 -0.04 1.96
N VAL A 72 1.11 0.25 0.78
CA VAL A 72 -0.27 0.77 0.62
C VAL A 72 -1.30 -0.26 1.07
N LEU A 73 -1.10 -1.55 0.75
CA LEU A 73 -2.01 -2.61 1.17
C LEU A 73 -1.98 -2.76 2.69
N LEU A 74 -0.80 -2.66 3.29
CA LEU A 74 -0.60 -2.72 4.73
C LEU A 74 -1.31 -1.55 5.42
N GLU A 75 -1.10 -0.31 4.96
CA GLU A 75 -1.80 0.88 5.47
C GLU A 75 -3.32 0.75 5.36
N GLN A 76 -3.84 0.37 4.19
CA GLN A 76 -5.27 0.21 3.97
C GLN A 76 -5.89 -0.89 4.84
N SER A 77 -5.08 -1.81 5.34
CA SER A 77 -5.52 -2.93 6.17
C SER A 77 -5.50 -2.58 7.67
N CYS A 78 -5.10 -1.36 8.04
CA CYS A 78 -5.03 -0.90 9.42
C CYS A 78 -6.21 0.04 9.81
N ASP A 79 -6.43 0.21 11.11
CA ASP A 79 -7.20 1.30 11.72
C ASP A 79 -6.35 1.91 12.82
N GLU A 80 -6.03 3.21 12.73
CA GLU A 80 -5.13 3.90 13.66
C GLU A 80 -3.79 3.19 13.92
N GLY A 81 -3.23 2.54 12.88
CA GLY A 81 -1.97 1.80 12.98
C GLY A 81 -2.11 0.37 13.55
N VAL A 82 -3.33 -0.06 13.87
CA VAL A 82 -3.63 -1.41 14.33
C VAL A 82 -4.18 -2.25 13.19
N MET A 83 -3.66 -3.47 13.03
CA MET A 83 -4.11 -4.39 11.99
C MET A 83 -5.59 -4.77 12.20
N LEU A 84 -6.40 -4.66 11.15
CA LEU A 84 -7.79 -5.11 11.20
C LEU A 84 -7.89 -6.63 11.28
N THR A 85 -9.07 -7.12 11.69
CA THR A 85 -9.41 -8.54 11.53
C THR A 85 -9.29 -8.98 10.07
N GLU A 86 -8.83 -10.20 9.82
CA GLU A 86 -8.63 -10.80 8.50
C GLU A 86 -9.81 -10.57 7.54
N LYS A 87 -11.05 -10.75 8.01
CA LYS A 87 -12.25 -10.50 7.20
C LYS A 87 -12.34 -9.06 6.70
N LEU A 88 -12.03 -8.09 7.56
CA LEU A 88 -12.06 -6.67 7.19
C LEU A 88 -10.89 -6.30 6.29
N VAL A 89 -9.71 -6.89 6.51
CA VAL A 89 -8.55 -6.76 5.62
C VAL A 89 -8.94 -7.17 4.20
N TYR A 90 -9.44 -8.39 4.02
CA TYR A 90 -9.86 -8.89 2.70
C TYR A 90 -10.93 -8.03 2.05
N GLU A 91 -11.90 -7.52 2.82
CA GLU A 91 -12.91 -6.61 2.27
C GLU A 91 -12.31 -5.28 1.77
N ARG A 92 -11.28 -4.76 2.43
CA ARG A 92 -10.61 -3.52 2.03
C ARG A 92 -9.70 -3.72 0.81
N VAL A 93 -9.00 -4.85 0.70
CA VAL A 93 -8.05 -5.10 -0.40
C VAL A 93 -8.62 -5.89 -1.58
N LYS A 94 -9.89 -6.34 -1.55
CA LYS A 94 -10.49 -7.20 -2.59
C LYS A 94 -10.41 -6.68 -4.03
N ASP A 95 -10.35 -5.36 -4.20
CA ASP A 95 -10.30 -4.70 -5.50
C ASP A 95 -8.84 -4.47 -5.96
N CYS A 96 -7.83 -4.86 -5.16
CA CYS A 96 -6.41 -4.75 -5.49
C CYS A 96 -6.01 -5.81 -6.54
N PRO A 97 -5.15 -5.47 -7.51
CA PRO A 97 -4.65 -6.45 -8.47
C PRO A 97 -3.87 -7.60 -7.83
N ARG A 98 -3.93 -8.79 -8.45
CA ARG A 98 -3.36 -10.02 -7.89
C ARG A 98 -1.85 -9.95 -7.66
N GLU A 99 -1.15 -9.14 -8.46
CA GLU A 99 0.30 -8.96 -8.37
C GLU A 99 0.76 -8.43 -7.00
N TRP A 100 -0.01 -7.54 -6.37
CA TRP A 100 0.27 -7.07 -5.00
C TRP A 100 -0.44 -7.92 -3.93
N LEU A 101 -1.61 -8.48 -4.23
CA LEU A 101 -2.31 -9.35 -3.27
C LEU A 101 -1.53 -10.60 -2.90
N ALA A 102 -0.83 -11.22 -3.86
CA ALA A 102 -0.08 -12.45 -3.59
C ALA A 102 1.05 -12.27 -2.54
N PRO A 103 1.98 -11.29 -2.68
CA PRO A 103 2.97 -11.05 -1.63
C PRO A 103 2.35 -10.53 -0.34
N PHE A 104 1.26 -9.77 -0.40
CA PHE A 104 0.55 -9.34 0.79
C PHE A 104 -0.07 -10.50 1.58
N GLU A 105 -0.65 -11.49 0.90
CA GLU A 105 -1.11 -12.73 1.55
C GLU A 105 0.05 -13.50 2.21
N THR A 106 1.23 -13.53 1.57
CA THR A 106 2.44 -14.11 2.16
C THR A 106 2.83 -13.39 3.46
N LEU A 107 2.84 -12.05 3.45
CA LEU A 107 3.10 -11.25 4.65
C LEU A 107 2.14 -11.63 5.79
N LEU A 108 0.82 -11.62 5.52
CA LEU A 108 -0.19 -11.93 6.54
C LEU A 108 -0.12 -13.36 7.09
N GLN A 109 0.39 -14.31 6.32
CA GLN A 109 0.43 -15.72 6.71
C GLN A 109 1.75 -16.15 7.37
N GLN A 110 2.84 -15.44 7.07
CA GLN A 110 4.19 -15.89 7.45
C GLN A 110 4.92 -14.91 8.35
N CYS A 111 4.54 -13.63 8.37
CA CYS A 111 5.14 -12.66 9.29
C CYS A 111 4.68 -12.96 10.73
N PRO A 112 5.60 -13.05 11.71
CA PRO A 112 5.22 -13.18 13.11
C PRO A 112 4.33 -12.02 13.56
N ASP A 113 3.30 -12.32 14.36
CA ASP A 113 2.28 -11.32 14.75
C ASP A 113 2.88 -10.07 15.41
N HIS A 114 3.90 -10.24 16.25
CA HIS A 114 4.56 -9.12 16.93
C HIS A 114 5.35 -8.25 15.94
N VAL A 115 6.03 -8.86 14.97
CA VAL A 115 6.70 -8.13 13.88
C VAL A 115 5.68 -7.43 12.99
N LEU A 116 4.61 -8.13 12.61
CA LEU A 116 3.54 -7.59 11.76
C LEU A 116 2.87 -6.36 12.40
N ALA A 117 2.70 -6.32 13.72
CA ALA A 117 2.14 -5.17 14.42
C ALA A 117 3.00 -3.91 14.28
N TYR A 118 4.32 -4.04 14.42
CA TYR A 118 5.25 -2.92 14.24
C TYR A 118 5.29 -2.46 12.77
N LEU A 119 5.33 -3.40 11.82
CA LEU A 119 5.26 -3.06 10.40
C LEU A 119 3.94 -2.35 10.06
N ALA A 120 2.81 -2.85 10.56
CA ALA A 120 1.50 -2.26 10.36
C ALA A 120 1.44 -0.81 10.84
N GLN A 121 1.88 -0.54 12.08
CA GLN A 121 1.92 0.81 12.64
C GLN A 121 2.84 1.73 11.84
N ARG A 122 4.05 1.27 11.54
CA ARG A 122 5.07 2.04 10.83
C ARG A 122 4.63 2.43 9.42
N HIS A 123 4.14 1.48 8.63
CA HIS A 123 3.68 1.73 7.26
C HIS A 123 2.38 2.52 7.24
N TYR A 124 1.47 2.31 8.19
CA TYR A 124 0.28 3.14 8.34
C TYR A 124 0.63 4.63 8.49
N LEU A 125 1.59 4.95 9.37
CA LEU A 125 2.03 6.32 9.59
C LEU A 125 2.78 6.88 8.36
N ALA A 126 3.76 6.12 7.85
CA ALA A 126 4.63 6.59 6.78
C ALA A 126 3.87 6.85 5.46
N VAL A 127 2.97 5.95 5.07
CA VAL A 127 2.14 6.10 3.86
C VAL A 127 1.20 7.29 3.99
N ARG A 128 0.62 7.53 5.17
CA ARG A 128 -0.27 8.66 5.38
C ARG A 128 0.47 10.00 5.39
N MET A 129 1.71 10.04 5.88
CA MET A 129 2.59 11.21 5.77
C MET A 129 2.95 11.50 4.30
N ASP A 130 3.39 10.49 3.55
CA ASP A 130 3.64 10.59 2.10
C ASP A 130 2.42 11.15 1.36
N ARG A 131 1.24 10.61 1.65
CA ARG A 131 -0.01 11.03 1.03
C ARG A 131 -0.41 12.46 1.41
N ALA A 132 -0.18 12.86 2.66
CA ALA A 132 -0.38 14.24 3.10
C ALA A 132 0.53 15.21 2.33
N ASP A 133 1.78 14.83 2.07
CA ASP A 133 2.72 15.65 1.31
C ASP A 133 2.37 15.73 -0.18
N ARG A 134 1.96 14.62 -0.79
CA ARG A 134 1.60 14.56 -2.23
C ARG A 134 0.27 15.25 -2.54
N PHE A 135 -0.75 15.04 -1.70
CA PHE A 135 -2.14 15.40 -2.03
C PHE A 135 -2.87 16.20 -0.96
N GLY A 136 -2.32 16.35 0.24
CA GLY A 136 -2.99 16.99 1.37
C GLY A 136 -4.15 16.18 1.96
N GLU A 137 -4.37 14.95 1.50
CA GLU A 137 -5.47 14.06 1.92
C GLU A 137 -4.92 12.71 2.41
N PRO A 138 -4.57 12.57 3.71
CA PRO A 138 -4.00 11.34 4.24
C PRO A 138 -5.01 10.18 4.32
N ASP A 139 -6.31 10.44 4.32
CA ASP A 139 -7.39 9.45 4.54
C ASP A 139 -7.92 8.79 3.26
N TRP A 140 -7.15 8.83 2.18
CA TRP A 140 -7.59 8.29 0.90
C TRP A 140 -7.80 6.77 0.94
N ARG A 141 -8.83 6.31 0.22
CA ARG A 141 -9.08 4.91 -0.07
C ARG A 141 -9.27 4.69 -1.58
N PRO A 142 -8.96 3.49 -2.09
CA PRO A 142 -9.28 3.10 -3.47
C PRO A 142 -10.77 3.25 -3.86
N SER A 143 -11.67 3.29 -2.88
CA SER A 143 -13.10 3.59 -3.09
C SER A 143 -13.38 5.04 -3.49
N ASP A 144 -12.48 5.96 -3.18
CA ASP A 144 -12.72 7.41 -3.24
C ASP A 144 -12.51 7.97 -4.66
N GLY A 145 -12.05 7.13 -5.57
CA GLY A 145 -12.14 7.36 -7.01
C GLY A 145 -10.86 7.00 -7.73
N PRO A 146 -10.89 7.00 -9.08
CA PRO A 146 -9.65 6.87 -9.81
C PRO A 146 -8.75 8.07 -9.48
N PHE A 147 -7.60 7.80 -8.88
CA PHE A 147 -6.47 8.72 -8.97
C PHE A 147 -5.97 8.67 -10.41
N THR A 148 -6.02 9.81 -11.10
CA THR A 148 -5.48 9.93 -12.44
C THR A 148 -3.99 10.21 -12.33
N CYS A 149 -3.14 9.35 -12.90
CA CYS A 149 -1.70 9.61 -13.01
C CYS A 149 -1.36 9.79 -14.49
N ALA A 150 -1.02 11.01 -14.88
CA ALA A 150 -0.74 11.35 -16.29
C ALA A 150 0.37 10.49 -16.90
N ASP A 151 1.34 10.05 -16.09
CA ASP A 151 2.44 9.20 -16.53
C ASP A 151 2.00 7.74 -16.79
N LEU A 152 1.06 7.23 -15.99
CA LEU A 152 0.47 5.90 -16.18
C LEU A 152 -0.63 5.91 -17.26
N GLU A 153 -1.34 7.03 -17.42
CA GLU A 153 -2.34 7.25 -18.47
C GLU A 153 -1.71 7.43 -19.86
N ASN A 154 -0.47 7.93 -19.96
CA ASN A 154 0.26 8.08 -21.23
C ASN A 154 0.64 6.74 -21.90
N TYR A 155 0.48 5.59 -21.23
CA TYR A 155 0.62 4.27 -21.85
C TYR A 155 -0.60 3.89 -22.70
N SER A 156 -1.72 4.59 -22.54
CA SER A 156 -2.83 4.49 -23.48
C SER A 156 -2.33 5.10 -24.79
N TRP A 157 -1.97 4.22 -25.74
CA TRP A 157 -1.76 4.56 -27.15
C TRP A 157 -2.70 5.69 -27.50
N LYS A 158 -2.17 6.87 -27.86
CA LYS A 158 -2.93 7.97 -28.46
C LYS A 158 -3.96 7.32 -29.34
N LYS A 159 -5.22 7.32 -28.89
CA LYS A 159 -6.31 6.62 -29.56
C LYS A 159 -6.22 7.09 -30.99
N ALA A 160 -5.77 6.23 -31.90
CA ALA A 160 -5.43 6.66 -33.24
C ALA A 160 -6.70 7.31 -33.78
N SER A 161 -6.70 8.64 -33.85
CA SER A 161 -7.80 9.40 -34.37
C SER A 161 -7.76 9.12 -35.86
N PHE A 162 -8.48 8.08 -36.28
CA PHE A 162 -8.73 7.86 -37.69
C PHE A 162 -9.63 9.00 -38.14
N GLU A 163 -9.00 10.09 -38.58
CA GLU A 163 -9.68 11.03 -39.46
C GLU A 163 -10.00 10.27 -40.74
N VAL A 164 -11.30 10.04 -40.98
CA VAL A 164 -11.76 9.51 -42.25
C VAL A 164 -11.39 10.54 -43.31
N ARG A 165 -10.34 10.26 -44.10
CA ARG A 165 -10.09 11.02 -45.33
C ARG A 165 -11.25 10.74 -46.28
N ASN A 166 -12.14 11.71 -46.43
CA ASN A 166 -13.12 11.70 -47.50
C ASN A 166 -12.38 11.81 -48.83
N TYR A 167 -12.23 10.68 -49.53
CA TYR A 167 -11.84 10.66 -50.93
C TYR A 167 -13.05 11.05 -51.78
N THR A 168 -13.43 12.32 -51.73
CA THR A 168 -14.27 12.94 -52.76
C THR A 168 -13.46 14.05 -53.40
N GLY A 169 -12.90 13.73 -54.57
CA GLY A 169 -12.04 14.58 -55.39
C GLY A 169 -11.42 13.74 -56.49
#